data_AF-A0A1M5LAY9-F1
#
_entry.id   AF-A0A1M5LAY9-F1
#
_cell.length_a   1.000
_cell.length_b   1.000
_cell.length_c   1.000
_cell.angle_alpha   90.00
_cell.angle_beta   90.00
_cell.angle_gamma   90.00
#
_symmetry.space_group_name_H-M   'P 1'
#
loop_
_entity.id
_entity.type
_entity.pdbx_description
1 polymer ?
#
loop_
_entity_poly.entity_id
_entity_poly.type
_entity_poly.pdbx_seq_one_letter_code
_entity_poly.pdbx_strand_id
1 'polypeptide(L)'
;MIENYTFNEYEKRFEPLEKECTYCGEAKMESMDDCCFVALYATNDRTNLIVYRSVKYSAITIGVPRCSSCKKIHISTQSKANWVSLGISASVLIFIIYLFFGFNPFSIVFGLFGIFIGAVLIAPKLTETYTNNNGIYTMKDGAETNQFVNDLVTAGWSFTKPSA
;
A
#
# COMPACT_ATOMS: atom_id res chain seq x y z
N MET A 1 -8.31 24.86 -11.58
CA MET A 1 -7.01 24.38 -11.05
C MET A 1 -7.29 23.85 -9.67
N ILE A 2 -6.69 22.71 -9.31
CA ILE A 2 -6.77 22.20 -7.94
C ILE A 2 -5.80 23.04 -7.12
N GLU A 3 -6.27 23.61 -6.02
CA GLU A 3 -5.40 24.38 -5.13
C GLU A 3 -4.26 23.46 -4.63
N ASN A 4 -3.03 23.96 -4.64
CA ASN A 4 -1.83 23.25 -4.16
C ASN A 4 -1.36 22.05 -4.99
N TYR A 5 -1.87 21.84 -6.21
CA TYR A 5 -1.41 20.77 -7.10
C TYR A 5 -1.18 21.22 -8.55
N THR A 6 -0.16 20.67 -9.19
CA THR A 6 0.09 20.79 -10.64
C THR A 6 0.02 19.42 -11.30
N PHE A 7 -0.52 19.37 -12.52
CA PHE A 7 -0.53 18.13 -13.28
C PHE A 7 0.73 18.05 -14.15
N ASN A 8 1.51 16.99 -13.97
CA ASN A 8 2.65 16.68 -14.81
C ASN A 8 2.18 15.82 -16.00
N GLU A 9 2.16 16.42 -17.20
CA GLU A 9 1.67 15.75 -18.42
C GLU A 9 2.58 14.59 -18.87
N TYR A 10 3.88 14.65 -18.60
CA TYR A 10 4.84 13.62 -18.98
C TYR A 10 4.65 12.35 -18.13
N GLU A 11 4.54 12.53 -16.82
CA GLU A 11 4.41 11.44 -15.83
C GLU A 11 2.95 11.05 -15.57
N LYS A 12 1.99 11.79 -16.13
CA LYS A 12 0.53 11.62 -15.95
C LYS A 12 0.12 11.53 -14.47
N ARG A 13 0.64 12.44 -13.64
CA ARG A 13 0.40 12.46 -12.18
C ARG A 13 0.25 13.89 -11.66
N PHE A 14 -0.47 14.04 -10.56
CA PHE A 14 -0.57 15.29 -9.82
C PHE A 14 0.59 15.40 -8.83
N GLU A 15 1.29 16.52 -8.87
CA GLU A 15 2.44 16.84 -8.00
C GLU A 15 2.04 17.95 -7.03
N PRO A 16 2.31 17.78 -5.71
CA PRO A 16 1.97 18.79 -4.73
C PRO A 16 2.91 20.00 -4.87
N LEU A 17 2.33 21.20 -4.79
CA LEU A 17 3.06 22.46 -4.72
C LEU A 17 3.61 22.69 -3.31
N GLU A 18 2.86 22.25 -2.31
CA GLU A 18 3.27 22.28 -0.91
C GLU A 18 4.32 21.20 -0.65
N LYS A 19 5.37 21.60 0.07
CA LYS A 19 6.50 20.71 0.40
C LYS A 19 6.41 20.15 1.81
N GLU A 20 5.43 20.55 2.61
CA GLU A 20 5.32 20.05 3.99
C GLU A 20 5.02 18.55 3.99
N CYS A 21 5.76 17.78 4.78
CA CYS A 21 5.60 16.34 4.83
C CYS A 21 4.31 15.98 5.55
N THR A 22 3.36 15.38 4.85
CA THR A 22 2.07 14.93 5.43
C THR A 22 2.26 13.83 6.48
N TYR A 23 3.37 13.09 6.43
CA TYR A 23 3.60 11.91 7.27
C TYR A 23 4.15 12.21 8.66
N CYS A 24 4.95 13.27 8.78
CA CYS A 24 5.52 13.69 10.06
C CYS A 24 5.14 15.11 10.48
N GLY A 25 4.59 15.93 9.57
CA GLY A 25 4.21 17.33 9.82
C GLY A 25 5.37 18.30 10.09
N GLU A 26 6.59 17.81 10.29
CA GLU A 26 7.71 18.65 10.74
C GLU A 26 8.67 19.06 9.61
N ALA A 27 8.95 18.14 8.69
CA ALA A 27 9.99 18.31 7.68
C ALA A 27 9.42 18.68 6.32
N LYS A 28 10.27 19.24 5.45
CA LYS A 28 9.91 19.53 4.05
C LYS A 28 10.48 18.49 3.09
N MET A 29 9.77 18.29 1.99
CA MET A 29 10.17 17.49 0.85
C MET A 29 11.26 18.24 0.06
N GLU A 30 12.39 17.60 -0.14
CA GLU A 30 13.52 18.16 -0.88
C GLU A 30 13.40 17.87 -2.39
N SER A 31 13.02 16.64 -2.74
CA SER A 31 12.81 16.18 -4.11
C SER A 31 11.40 15.62 -4.32
N MET A 32 10.85 15.81 -5.52
CA MET A 32 9.63 15.15 -5.97
C MET A 32 9.74 13.62 -5.96
N ASP A 33 10.95 13.08 -6.04
CA ASP A 33 11.20 11.62 -5.96
C ASP A 33 10.97 11.06 -4.55
N ASP A 34 10.93 11.93 -3.53
CA ASP A 34 10.63 11.51 -2.17
C ASP A 34 9.13 11.45 -1.90
N CYS A 35 8.34 12.12 -2.74
CA CYS A 35 6.89 12.12 -2.71
C CYS A 35 6.32 10.69 -2.74
N CYS A 36 5.21 10.49 -2.05
CA CYS A 36 4.48 9.22 -2.10
C CYS A 36 3.34 9.36 -3.11
N PHE A 37 3.44 8.69 -4.25
CA PHE A 37 2.41 8.71 -5.27
C PHE A 37 1.37 7.62 -5.01
N VAL A 38 0.13 8.05 -4.83
CA VAL A 38 -1.00 7.17 -4.52
C VAL A 38 -1.97 7.17 -5.69
N ALA A 39 -2.38 5.98 -6.12
CA ALA A 39 -3.35 5.81 -7.18
C ALA A 39 -4.78 5.76 -6.60
N LEU A 40 -5.66 6.59 -7.15
CA LEU A 40 -7.09 6.55 -6.89
C LEU A 40 -7.84 6.13 -8.14
N TYR A 41 -8.91 5.38 -7.95
CA TYR A 41 -9.73 4.82 -9.01
C TYR A 41 -11.20 5.21 -8.83
N ALA A 42 -11.84 5.67 -9.90
CA ALA A 42 -13.28 5.86 -9.96
C ALA A 42 -13.89 4.82 -10.91
N THR A 43 -14.93 4.12 -10.44
CA THR A 43 -15.64 3.18 -11.30
C THR A 43 -16.62 3.95 -12.18
N ASN A 44 -16.46 3.84 -13.50
CA ASN A 44 -17.33 4.53 -14.46
C ASN A 44 -18.51 3.65 -14.87
N ASP A 45 -18.25 2.37 -15.11
CA ASP A 45 -19.26 1.42 -15.59
C ASP A 45 -18.92 -0.01 -15.14
N ARG A 46 -19.95 -0.79 -14.82
CA ARG A 46 -19.85 -2.22 -14.50
C ARG A 46 -20.88 -2.99 -15.32
N THR A 47 -20.40 -3.84 -16.22
CA THR A 47 -21.25 -4.81 -16.92
C THR A 47 -21.17 -6.15 -16.19
N ASN A 48 -22.30 -6.67 -15.74
CA ASN A 48 -22.37 -7.95 -15.03
C ASN A 48 -23.46 -8.83 -15.64
N LEU A 49 -23.09 -9.60 -16.65
CA LEU A 49 -23.92 -10.59 -17.34
C LEU A 49 -23.51 -12.00 -16.86
N ILE A 50 -24.41 -12.97 -16.96
CA ILE A 50 -24.23 -14.35 -16.44
C ILE A 50 -22.90 -14.98 -16.94
N VAL A 51 -22.49 -14.66 -18.16
CA VAL A 51 -21.28 -15.19 -18.82
C VAL A 51 -20.16 -14.16 -18.99
N TYR A 52 -20.38 -12.90 -18.61
CA TYR A 52 -19.43 -11.82 -18.89
C TYR A 52 -19.45 -10.74 -17.82
N ARG A 53 -18.27 -10.45 -17.27
CA ARG A 53 -18.06 -9.34 -16.34
C ARG A 53 -17.01 -8.41 -16.89
N SER A 54 -17.28 -7.11 -16.82
CA SER A 54 -16.29 -6.09 -17.14
C SER A 54 -16.49 -4.85 -16.29
N VAL A 55 -15.39 -4.15 -16.02
CA VAL A 55 -15.38 -2.90 -15.27
C VAL A 55 -14.54 -1.88 -16.02
N LYS A 56 -15.13 -0.72 -16.28
CA LYS A 56 -14.42 0.46 -16.78
C LYS A 56 -14.19 1.41 -15.61
N TYR A 57 -12.96 1.88 -15.47
CA TYR A 57 -12.58 2.78 -14.40
C TYR A 57 -11.66 3.88 -14.92
N SER A 58 -11.71 5.03 -14.26
CA SER A 58 -10.72 6.11 -14.37
C SER A 58 -9.66 5.91 -13.29
N ALA A 59 -8.41 6.26 -13.58
CA ALA A 59 -7.32 6.23 -12.61
C ALA A 59 -6.60 7.59 -12.60
N ILE A 60 -6.30 8.09 -11.40
CA ILE A 60 -5.47 9.28 -11.19
C ILE A 60 -4.38 8.96 -10.18
N THR A 61 -3.21 9.53 -10.38
CA THR A 61 -2.06 9.37 -9.50
C THR A 61 -1.78 10.70 -8.81
N ILE A 62 -1.75 10.71 -7.49
CA ILE A 62 -1.63 11.93 -6.67
C ILE A 62 -0.41 11.82 -5.78
N GLY A 63 0.46 12.83 -5.82
CA GLY A 63 1.59 12.94 -4.93
C GLY A 63 1.18 13.46 -3.56
N VAL A 64 1.47 12.69 -2.52
CA VAL A 64 1.36 13.10 -1.12
C VAL A 64 2.78 13.49 -0.66
N PRO A 65 3.02 14.76 -0.31
CA PRO A 65 4.36 15.25 -0.01
C PRO A 65 4.96 14.51 1.20
N ARG A 66 6.21 14.06 1.02
CA ARG A 66 6.92 13.22 1.99
C ARG A 66 8.40 13.59 2.02
N CYS A 67 8.96 13.72 3.22
CA CYS A 67 10.40 13.98 3.38
C CYS A 67 11.25 12.71 3.18
N SER A 68 12.52 12.91 2.87
CA SER A 68 13.49 11.83 2.65
C SER A 68 13.65 10.90 3.87
N SER A 69 13.52 11.44 5.10
CA SER A 69 13.54 10.67 6.34
C SER A 69 12.35 9.70 6.44
N CYS A 70 11.12 10.19 6.24
CA CYS A 70 9.92 9.35 6.25
C CYS A 70 9.99 8.27 5.16
N LYS A 71 10.50 8.59 3.97
CA LYS A 71 10.73 7.59 2.91
C LYS A 71 11.65 6.45 3.38
N LYS A 72 12.77 6.78 4.03
CA LYS A 72 13.69 5.77 4.59
C LYS A 72 13.01 4.93 5.68
N ILE A 73 12.22 5.54 6.56
CA ILE A 73 11.46 4.82 7.58
C ILE A 73 10.47 3.85 6.92
N HIS A 74 9.66 4.29 5.96
CA HIS A 74 8.72 3.40 5.27
C HIS A 74 9.41 2.23 4.54
N ILE A 75 10.50 2.51 3.81
CA ILE A 75 11.25 1.45 3.12
C ILE A 75 11.85 0.46 4.12
N SER A 76 12.44 0.97 5.21
CA SER A 76 13.09 0.12 6.22
C SER A 76 12.08 -0.69 7.03
N THR A 77 10.92 -0.12 7.38
CA THR A 77 9.86 -0.82 8.12
C THR A 77 9.19 -1.88 7.27
N GLN A 78 8.93 -1.61 5.98
CA GLN A 78 8.44 -2.60 5.03
C GLN A 78 9.46 -3.74 4.84
N SER A 79 10.74 -3.43 4.68
CA SER A 79 11.79 -4.44 4.57
C SER A 79 11.90 -5.31 5.84
N LYS A 80 11.90 -4.69 7.03
CA LYS A 80 11.92 -5.40 8.31
C LYS A 80 10.69 -6.30 8.47
N ALA A 81 9.49 -5.79 8.18
CA ALA A 81 8.25 -6.56 8.25
C ALA A 81 8.26 -7.76 7.30
N ASN A 82 8.76 -7.58 6.08
CA ASN A 82 8.90 -8.67 5.10
C ASN A 82 9.88 -9.74 5.58
N TRP A 83 11.04 -9.36 6.10
CA TRP A 83 12.02 -10.31 6.63
C TRP A 83 11.48 -11.11 7.83
N VAL A 84 10.80 -10.44 8.77
CA VAL A 84 10.18 -11.10 9.92
C VAL A 84 9.07 -12.03 9.47
N SER A 85 8.20 -11.57 8.56
CA SER A 85 7.12 -12.38 8.00
C SER A 85 7.65 -13.63 7.28
N LEU A 86 8.73 -13.48 6.51
CA LEU A 86 9.39 -14.60 5.82
C LEU A 86 9.98 -15.59 6.83
N GLY A 87 10.62 -15.11 7.90
CA GLY A 87 11.15 -15.95 8.97
C GLY A 87 10.07 -16.76 9.69
N ILE A 88 8.91 -16.15 9.98
CA ILE A 88 7.73 -16.83 10.55
C ILE A 88 7.21 -17.88 9.58
N SER A 89 7.02 -17.51 8.30
CA SER A 89 6.50 -18.40 7.27
C SER A 89 7.40 -19.63 7.05
N ALA A 90 8.72 -19.43 7.00
CA ALA A 90 9.70 -20.50 6.87
C ALA A 90 9.69 -21.42 8.10
N SER A 91 9.60 -20.86 9.31
CA SER A 91 9.55 -21.64 10.55
C SER A 91 8.30 -22.53 10.61
N VAL A 92 7.14 -22.01 10.20
CA VAL A 92 5.88 -22.78 10.10
C VAL A 92 6.01 -23.91 9.08
N LEU A 93 6.60 -23.65 7.91
CA LEU A 93 6.82 -24.66 6.89
C LEU A 93 7.72 -25.80 7.40
N ILE A 94 8.85 -25.47 8.03
CA ILE A 94 9.78 -26.45 8.61
C ILE A 94 9.08 -27.28 9.69
N PHE A 95 8.30 -26.64 10.56
CA PHE A 95 7.55 -27.32 11.63
C PHE A 95 6.52 -28.29 11.06
N ILE A 96 5.81 -27.92 10.00
CA ILE A 96 4.85 -28.81 9.31
C ILE A 96 5.56 -30.00 8.67
N ILE A 97 6.71 -29.78 8.02
CA ILE A 97 7.52 -30.88 7.43
C ILE A 97 8.01 -31.83 8.54
N TYR A 98 8.48 -31.28 9.67
CA TYR A 98 8.96 -32.06 10.81
C TYR A 98 7.85 -32.88 11.48
N LEU A 99 6.67 -32.31 11.69
CA LEU A 99 5.56 -33.05 12.32
C LEU A 99 5.01 -34.18 11.44
N PHE A 100 5.18 -34.08 10.12
CA PHE A 100 4.63 -35.01 9.15
C PHE A 100 5.75 -35.66 8.32
N PHE A 101 6.67 -36.35 8.99
CA PHE A 101 7.76 -37.14 8.38
C PHE A 101 7.31 -38.20 7.33
N GLY A 102 6.01 -38.42 7.16
CA GLY A 102 5.45 -39.06 5.97
C GLY A 102 4.86 -37.99 5.06
N PHE A 103 5.40 -37.84 3.84
CA PHE A 103 4.92 -36.95 2.77
C PHE A 103 3.40 -37.08 2.57
N ASN A 104 2.63 -36.34 3.35
CA ASN A 104 1.19 -36.30 3.25
C ASN A 104 0.84 -35.06 2.42
N PRO A 105 0.08 -35.18 1.33
CA PRO A 105 -0.34 -34.04 0.53
C PRO A 105 -1.02 -32.92 1.34
N PHE A 106 -1.66 -33.24 2.47
CA PHE A 106 -2.21 -32.22 3.39
C PHE A 106 -1.15 -31.29 3.98
N SER A 107 0.06 -31.78 4.27
CA SER A 107 1.16 -30.97 4.83
C SER A 107 1.64 -29.90 3.86
N ILE A 108 1.61 -30.19 2.55
CA ILE A 108 1.95 -29.21 1.50
C ILE A 108 0.90 -28.10 1.46
N VAL A 109 -0.39 -28.47 1.52
CA VAL A 109 -1.50 -27.51 1.51
C VAL A 109 -1.44 -26.59 2.74
N PHE A 110 -1.24 -27.14 3.94
CA PHE A 110 -1.10 -26.34 5.16
C PHE A 110 0.17 -25.46 5.15
N GLY A 111 1.27 -25.95 4.58
CA GLY A 111 2.49 -25.16 4.38
C GLY A 111 2.27 -23.94 3.48
N LEU A 112 1.57 -24.12 2.36
CA LEU A 112 1.20 -23.02 1.45
C LEU A 112 0.25 -22.01 2.12
N PHE A 113 -0.70 -22.49 2.92
CA PHE A 113 -1.56 -21.62 3.74
C PHE A 113 -0.76 -20.82 4.77
N GLY A 114 0.25 -21.42 5.40
CA GLY A 114 1.15 -20.72 6.33
C GLY A 114 1.91 -19.56 5.66
N ILE A 115 2.45 -19.80 4.46
CA ILE A 115 3.11 -18.77 3.66
C ILE A 115 2.13 -17.67 3.27
N PHE A 116 0.92 -18.03 2.83
CA PHE A 116 -0.12 -17.07 2.48
C PHE A 116 -0.49 -16.16 3.66
N ILE A 117 -0.72 -16.75 4.84
CA ILE A 117 -1.04 -16.00 6.06
C ILE A 117 0.11 -15.05 6.43
N GLY A 118 1.35 -15.54 6.41
CA GLY A 118 2.53 -14.72 6.71
C GLY A 118 2.67 -13.53 5.77
N ALA A 119 2.68 -13.79 4.46
CA ALA A 119 2.91 -12.77 3.45
C ALA A 119 1.76 -11.76 3.34
N VAL A 120 0.50 -12.22 3.39
CA VAL A 120 -0.67 -11.39 3.09
C VAL A 120 -1.27 -10.73 4.34
N LEU A 121 -1.29 -11.42 5.48
CA LEU A 121 -1.96 -10.92 6.68
C LEU A 121 -1.00 -10.34 7.71
N ILE A 122 0.17 -10.96 7.90
CA ILE A 122 1.10 -10.58 8.97
C ILE A 122 2.01 -9.43 8.53
N ALA A 123 2.57 -9.48 7.32
CA ALA A 123 3.51 -8.45 6.84
C ALA A 123 2.92 -7.02 6.83
N PRO A 124 1.67 -6.78 6.38
CA PRO A 124 1.10 -5.43 6.40
C PRO A 124 0.92 -4.89 7.82
N LYS A 125 0.41 -5.72 8.75
CA LYS A 125 0.22 -5.33 10.15
C LYS A 125 1.53 -5.03 10.87
N LEU A 126 2.58 -5.80 10.58
CA LEU A 126 3.92 -5.52 11.10
C LEU A 126 4.46 -4.21 10.55
N THR A 127 4.24 -3.93 9.26
CA THR A 127 4.68 -2.67 8.63
C THR A 127 3.99 -1.48 9.29
N GLU A 128 2.68 -1.55 9.50
CA GLU A 128 1.90 -0.53 10.22
C GLU A 128 2.42 -0.32 11.64
N THR A 129 2.61 -1.40 12.40
CA THR A 129 3.11 -1.34 13.79
C THR A 129 4.51 -0.71 13.84
N TYR A 130 5.42 -1.13 12.96
CA TYR A 130 6.77 -0.57 12.94
C TYR A 130 6.77 0.89 12.50
N THR A 131 5.90 1.28 11.57
CA THR A 131 5.79 2.67 11.12
C THR A 131 5.27 3.57 12.23
N ASN A 132 4.19 3.14 12.90
CA ASN A 132 3.59 3.88 14.03
C ASN A 132 4.56 4.00 15.21
N ASN A 133 5.38 2.97 15.48
CA ASN A 133 6.42 3.02 16.51
C ASN A 133 7.54 4.03 16.21
N ASN A 134 7.71 4.43 14.94
CA ASN A 134 8.63 5.52 14.56
C ASN A 134 7.96 6.90 14.62
N GLY A 135 6.71 7.00 15.08
CA GLY A 135 5.99 8.25 15.27
C GLY A 135 5.54 8.95 13.98
N ILE A 136 5.51 8.24 12.85
CA ILE A 136 5.03 8.77 11.56
C ILE A 136 3.78 8.04 11.10
N TYR A 137 2.93 8.72 10.33
CA TYR A 137 1.75 8.10 9.72
C TYR A 137 2.14 6.99 8.75
N THR A 138 1.31 5.96 8.61
CA THR A 138 1.48 4.96 7.55
C THR A 138 1.26 5.56 6.16
N MET A 139 1.65 4.86 5.10
CA MET A 139 1.39 5.32 3.73
C MET A 139 -0.09 5.58 3.47
N LYS A 140 -0.97 4.74 4.05
CA LYS A 140 -2.41 4.87 3.91
C LYS A 140 -2.94 6.04 4.72
N ASP A 141 -2.58 6.12 6.00
CA ASP A 141 -3.09 7.17 6.89
C ASP A 141 -2.62 8.55 6.43
N GLY A 142 -1.35 8.68 6.03
CA GLY A 142 -0.82 9.93 5.48
C GLY A 142 -1.53 10.35 4.19
N ALA A 143 -1.89 9.40 3.33
CA ALA A 143 -2.69 9.71 2.15
C ALA A 143 -4.12 10.14 2.50
N GLU A 144 -4.78 9.51 3.47
CA GLU A 144 -6.13 9.86 3.91
C GLU A 144 -6.22 11.20 4.65
N THR A 145 -5.13 11.63 5.29
CA THR A 145 -5.03 12.96 5.90
C THR A 145 -4.82 14.10 4.89
N ASN A 146 -4.41 13.78 3.65
CA ASN A 146 -4.28 14.78 2.61
C ASN A 146 -5.67 15.25 2.14
N GLN A 147 -5.93 16.56 2.22
CA GLN A 147 -7.25 17.13 1.91
C GLN A 147 -7.73 16.77 0.50
N PHE A 148 -6.86 16.90 -0.51
CA PHE A 148 -7.25 16.62 -1.90
C PHE A 148 -7.59 15.14 -2.12
N VAL A 149 -6.82 14.24 -1.51
CA VAL A 149 -7.11 12.81 -1.54
C VAL A 149 -8.43 12.50 -0.83
N ASN A 150 -8.67 13.12 0.33
CA ASN A 150 -9.90 12.94 1.12
C ASN A 150 -11.15 13.41 0.35
N ASP A 151 -11.08 14.57 -0.30
CA ASP A 151 -12.16 15.12 -1.12
C ASP A 151 -12.53 14.16 -2.26
N LEU A 152 -11.53 13.56 -2.91
CA LEU A 152 -11.74 12.58 -3.97
C LEU A 152 -12.35 11.28 -3.44
N VAL A 153 -11.85 10.78 -2.31
CA VAL A 153 -12.43 9.59 -1.66
C VAL A 153 -13.89 9.84 -1.29
N THR A 154 -14.20 11.03 -0.75
CA THR A 154 -15.56 11.47 -0.43
C THR A 154 -16.45 11.59 -1.68
N ALA A 155 -15.86 11.99 -2.82
CA ALA A 155 -16.53 12.01 -4.13
C ALA A 155 -16.70 10.62 -4.78
N GLY A 156 -16.28 9.54 -4.13
CA GLY A 156 -16.47 8.16 -4.59
C GLY A 156 -15.26 7.52 -5.28
N TRP A 157 -14.08 8.14 -5.20
CA TRP A 157 -12.83 7.50 -5.62
C TRP A 157 -12.35 6.48 -4.56
N SER A 158 -11.58 5.48 -4.98
CA SER A 158 -11.06 4.43 -4.10
C SER A 158 -9.57 4.20 -4.30
N PHE A 159 -8.85 3.89 -3.22
CA PHE A 159 -7.48 3.38 -3.27
C PHE A 159 -7.39 1.96 -3.86
N THR A 160 -8.53 1.25 -3.96
CA THR A 160 -8.57 -0.12 -4.45
C THR A 160 -8.93 -0.13 -5.93
N LYS A 161 -8.08 -0.78 -6.73
CA LYS A 161 -8.34 -0.98 -8.16
C LYS A 161 -9.61 -1.81 -8.35
N PRO A 162 -10.61 -1.33 -9.11
CA PRO A 162 -11.80 -2.12 -9.42
C PRO A 162 -11.43 -3.35 -10.26
N SER A 163 -12.00 -4.50 -9.90
CA SER A 163 -11.91 -5.75 -10.67
C SER A 163 -13.30 -6.16 -11.20
N ALA A 164 -13.30 -6.90 -12.31
CA ALA A 164 -14.50 -7.53 -12.89
C ALA A 164 -14.93 -8.78 -12.12
#